data_AF-M0JW31-F1
#
_entry.id   AF-M0JW31-F1
#
_cell.length_a   1.000
_cell.length_b   1.000
_cell.length_c   1.000
_cell.angle_alpha   90.00
_cell.angle_beta   90.00
_cell.angle_gamma   90.00
#
_symmetry.space_group_name_H-M   'P 1'
#
loop_
_entity.id
_entity.type
_entity.pdbx_description
1 polymer ?
#
loop_
_entity_poly.entity_id
_entity_poly.type
_entity_poly.pdbx_seq_one_letter_code
_entity_poly.pdbx_strand_id
1 'polypeptide(L)'
;MLYNAHHVPTLVTASDAEVYGSAARNVLYGAQGASIPPIVYFLIPIVSLLVVGALFERYRGDARSDSLLEEAALVGTGIGFGYVATGFAGSFVFVRTVMFDGGGEGQAAPAVLWLLILLFFLPLLLASLGAAARYLYADWASGA
;
A
#
# COMPACT_ATOMS: atom_id res chain seq x y z
N MET A 1 7.59 8.15 4.99
CA MET A 1 7.18 6.86 4.40
C MET A 1 5.71 6.64 4.74
N LEU A 2 4.81 6.57 3.77
CA LEU A 2 3.43 6.16 4.04
C LEU A 2 3.33 4.66 3.76
N TYR A 3 3.77 3.90 4.76
CA TYR A 3 3.63 2.47 4.84
C TYR A 3 2.57 2.19 5.91
N ASN A 4 1.44 1.60 5.54
CA ASN A 4 0.47 1.14 6.54
C ASN A 4 0.82 -0.29 6.96
N ALA A 5 1.65 -0.41 8.00
CA ALA A 5 2.07 -1.66 8.62
C ALA A 5 0.90 -2.57 9.04
N HIS A 6 -0.28 -1.98 9.23
CA HIS A 6 -1.45 -2.70 9.69
C HIS A 6 -2.18 -3.43 8.55
N HIS A 7 -1.86 -3.14 7.27
CA HIS A 7 -2.46 -3.79 6.10
C HIS A 7 -1.52 -4.78 5.39
N VAL A 8 -0.53 -5.32 6.11
CA VAL A 8 0.39 -6.32 5.57
C VAL A 8 -0.30 -7.69 5.60
N PRO A 9 -0.48 -8.36 4.46
CA PRO A 9 -0.88 -9.76 4.47
C PRO A 9 0.25 -10.55 5.12
N THR A 10 -0.04 -11.25 6.21
CA THR A 10 0.93 -12.12 6.90
C THR A 10 0.56 -13.59 6.70
N LEU A 11 1.56 -14.43 6.50
CA LEU A 11 1.44 -15.88 6.54
C LEU A 11 2.04 -16.38 7.85
N VAL A 12 1.27 -17.19 8.57
CA VAL A 12 1.73 -17.90 9.75
C VAL A 12 2.22 -19.28 9.32
N THR A 13 3.48 -19.59 9.64
CA THR A 13 4.08 -20.91 9.45
C THR A 13 4.53 -21.47 10.79
N ALA A 14 4.36 -22.77 11.02
CA ALA A 14 4.81 -23.46 12.22
C ALA A 14 5.75 -24.59 11.82
N SER A 15 6.84 -24.78 12.56
CA SER A 15 7.80 -25.88 12.32
C SER A 15 7.28 -27.21 12.86
N ASP A 16 6.57 -27.17 14.00
CA ASP A 16 6.25 -28.37 14.79
C ASP A 16 4.77 -28.43 15.22
N ALA A 17 3.88 -27.68 14.56
CA ALA A 17 2.44 -27.64 14.87
C ALA A 17 1.57 -27.44 13.62
N GLU A 18 0.33 -27.91 13.67
CA GLU A 18 -0.66 -27.59 12.63
C GLU A 18 -1.25 -26.19 12.85
N VAL A 19 -1.26 -25.38 11.78
CA VAL A 19 -1.92 -24.07 11.78
C VAL A 19 -3.41 -24.29 11.52
N TYR A 20 -4.23 -24.30 12.58
CA TYR A 20 -5.69 -24.38 12.44
C TYR A 20 -6.29 -23.03 11.97
N GLY A 21 -7.13 -23.07 10.94
CA GLY A 21 -7.79 -21.90 10.35
C GLY A 21 -7.00 -21.25 9.20
N SER A 22 -7.32 -19.99 8.87
CA SER A 22 -6.59 -19.25 7.83
C SER A 22 -5.19 -18.89 8.30
N ALA A 23 -4.17 -19.42 7.63
CA ALA A 23 -2.77 -19.01 7.81
C ALA A 23 -2.53 -17.56 7.37
N ALA A 24 -3.39 -17.02 6.51
CA ALA A 24 -3.37 -15.62 6.12
C ALA A 24 -4.08 -14.76 7.19
N ARG A 25 -3.35 -13.82 7.79
CA ARG A 25 -3.86 -12.88 8.78
C ARG A 25 -3.50 -11.44 8.41
N ASN A 26 -4.34 -10.51 8.85
CA ASN A 26 -4.09 -9.07 8.77
C ASN A 26 -4.34 -8.48 10.16
N VAL A 27 -3.40 -7.67 10.63
CA VAL A 27 -3.35 -7.19 12.02
C VAL A 27 -4.55 -6.30 12.35
N LEU A 28 -5.14 -5.59 11.38
CA LEU A 28 -6.34 -4.77 11.59
C LEU A 28 -7.59 -5.60 11.84
N TYR A 29 -7.76 -6.72 11.13
CA TYR A 29 -8.96 -7.55 11.26
C TYR A 29 -9.01 -8.33 12.58
N GLY A 30 -7.88 -8.42 13.32
CA GLY A 30 -7.81 -9.04 14.63
C GLY A 30 -7.88 -8.06 15.82
N ALA A 31 -7.89 -6.74 15.58
CA ALA A 31 -7.86 -5.75 16.65
C ALA A 31 -9.25 -5.55 17.28
N GLN A 32 -9.46 -6.12 18.47
CA GLN A 32 -10.63 -5.85 19.30
C GLN A 32 -10.37 -4.63 20.19
N GLY A 33 -11.32 -3.70 20.29
CA GLY A 33 -11.20 -2.50 21.15
C GLY A 33 -10.20 -1.44 20.67
N ALA A 34 -9.97 -1.32 19.36
CA ALA A 34 -9.08 -0.32 18.80
C ALA A 34 -9.52 1.11 19.18
N SER A 35 -8.59 1.93 19.67
CA SER A 35 -8.84 3.34 20.03
C SER A 35 -9.14 4.23 18.82
N ILE A 36 -8.75 3.78 17.62
CA ILE A 36 -9.04 4.43 16.33
C ILE A 36 -9.85 3.45 15.47
N PRO A 37 -10.95 3.89 14.83
CA PRO A 37 -11.73 3.03 13.94
C PRO A 37 -10.86 2.42 12.82
N PRO A 38 -10.96 1.10 12.55
CA PRO A 38 -10.17 0.44 11.51
C PRO A 38 -10.20 1.15 10.15
N ILE A 39 -11.35 1.70 9.76
CA ILE A 39 -11.55 2.44 8.50
C ILE A 39 -10.54 3.56 8.29
N VAL A 40 -10.11 4.24 9.36
CA VAL A 40 -9.15 5.35 9.27
C VAL A 40 -7.80 4.85 8.74
N TYR A 41 -7.36 3.67 9.20
CA TYR A 41 -6.13 3.06 8.71
C TYR A 41 -6.23 2.73 7.21
N PHE A 42 -7.38 2.27 6.71
CA PHE A 42 -7.57 2.03 5.28
C PHE A 42 -7.57 3.32 4.46
N LEU A 43 -8.12 4.41 4.99
CA LEU A 43 -8.22 5.69 4.27
C LEU A 43 -6.88 6.42 4.13
N ILE A 44 -5.99 6.33 5.14
CA ILE A 44 -4.69 7.02 5.12
C ILE A 44 -3.88 6.76 3.84
N PRO A 45 -3.56 5.51 3.46
CA PRO A 45 -2.78 5.26 2.25
C PRO A 45 -3.53 5.68 0.98
N ILE A 46 -4.87 5.53 0.95
CA ILE A 46 -5.70 5.92 -0.20
C ILE A 46 -5.59 7.43 -0.45
N VAL A 47 -5.92 8.23 0.56
CA VAL A 47 -5.88 9.70 0.47
C VAL A 47 -4.47 10.18 0.21
N SER A 48 -3.47 9.59 0.87
CA SER A 48 -2.08 10.00 0.69
C SER A 48 -1.58 9.76 -0.74
N LEU A 49 -1.86 8.61 -1.34
CA LEU A 49 -1.42 8.30 -2.70
C LEU A 49 -2.12 9.18 -3.74
N LEU A 50 -3.41 9.45 -3.57
CA LEU A 50 -4.15 10.41 -4.41
C LEU A 50 -3.53 11.81 -4.32
N VAL A 51 -3.24 12.28 -3.11
CA VAL A 51 -2.64 13.61 -2.88
C VAL A 51 -1.23 13.66 -3.46
N VAL A 52 -0.40 12.65 -3.25
CA VAL A 52 0.98 12.62 -3.80
C VAL A 52 0.96 12.64 -5.33
N GLY A 53 0.09 11.85 -5.98
CA GLY A 53 -0.07 11.89 -7.44
C GLY A 53 -0.49 13.28 -7.94
N ALA A 54 -1.47 13.90 -7.27
CA ALA A 54 -1.93 15.24 -7.62
C ALA A 54 -0.87 16.33 -7.38
N LEU A 55 -0.08 16.23 -6.30
CA LEU A 55 1.02 17.16 -6.02
C LEU A 55 2.15 16.99 -7.03
N PHE A 56 2.49 15.76 -7.40
CA PHE A 56 3.50 15.51 -8.43
C PHE A 56 3.10 16.18 -9.75
N GLU A 57 1.87 15.94 -10.22
CA GLU A 57 1.34 16.58 -11.43
C GLU A 57 1.37 18.11 -11.34
N ARG A 58 1.08 18.66 -10.16
CA ARG A 58 1.11 20.11 -9.93
C ARG A 58 2.53 20.71 -10.01
N TYR A 59 3.55 19.97 -9.58
CA TYR A 59 4.90 20.52 -9.36
C TYR A 59 5.97 20.03 -10.33
N ARG A 60 5.65 19.13 -11.26
CA ARG A 60 6.61 18.55 -12.21
C ARG A 60 7.16 19.50 -13.29
N GLY A 61 6.59 20.71 -13.41
CA GLY A 61 7.04 21.72 -14.38
C GLY A 61 6.65 21.41 -15.83
N ASP A 62 7.36 22.03 -16.78
CA ASP A 62 7.00 22.06 -18.21
C ASP A 62 7.26 20.75 -18.98
N ALA A 63 7.77 19.71 -18.32
CA ALA A 63 8.07 18.41 -18.93
C ALA A 63 6.82 17.54 -19.17
N ARG A 64 5.64 18.16 -19.36
CA ARG A 64 4.34 17.51 -19.49
C ARG A 64 4.10 17.06 -20.93
N SER A 65 3.78 15.78 -21.10
CA SER A 65 3.22 15.19 -22.31
C SER A 65 1.76 15.60 -22.48
N ASP A 66 1.33 15.71 -23.74
CA ASP A 66 -0.05 16.03 -24.13
C ASP A 66 -1.01 14.84 -23.88
N SER A 67 -0.51 13.71 -23.40
CA SER A 67 -1.30 12.50 -23.15
C SER A 67 -1.57 12.31 -21.66
N LEU A 68 -2.83 12.53 -21.25
CA LEU A 68 -3.33 12.24 -19.90
C LEU A 68 -2.95 10.82 -19.43
N LEU A 69 -3.13 9.83 -20.30
CA LEU A 69 -2.93 8.42 -19.95
C LEU A 69 -1.45 8.11 -19.74
N GLU A 70 -0.58 8.60 -20.62
CA GLU A 70 0.86 8.44 -20.50
C GLU A 70 1.35 9.04 -19.18
N GLU A 71 0.85 10.23 -18.85
CA GLU A 71 1.29 10.95 -17.67
C GLU A 71 0.81 10.34 -16.38
N ALA A 72 -0.47 9.96 -16.31
CA ALA A 72 -0.98 9.23 -15.17
C ALA A 72 -0.18 7.93 -14.95
N ALA A 73 0.10 7.18 -16.02
CA ALA A 73 0.87 5.94 -15.95
C ALA A 73 2.32 6.14 -15.51
N LEU A 74 3.01 7.19 -15.98
CA LEU A 74 4.37 7.52 -15.58
C LEU A 74 4.44 7.86 -14.09
N VAL A 75 3.54 8.70 -13.61
CA VAL A 75 3.47 9.10 -12.19
C VAL A 75 3.16 7.88 -11.31
N GLY A 76 2.14 7.10 -11.67
CA GLY A 76 1.77 5.89 -10.95
C GLY A 76 2.90 4.86 -10.90
N THR A 77 3.60 4.65 -12.02
CA THR A 77 4.71 3.71 -12.11
C THR A 77 5.90 4.18 -11.28
N GLY A 78 6.31 5.45 -11.40
CA GLY A 78 7.44 6.02 -10.65
C GLY A 78 7.22 5.96 -9.14
N ILE A 79 6.03 6.37 -8.67
CA ILE A 79 5.66 6.28 -7.26
C ILE A 79 5.56 4.81 -6.83
N GLY A 80 4.97 3.95 -7.66
CA GLY A 80 4.85 2.51 -7.41
C GLY A 80 6.19 1.84 -7.13
N PHE A 81 7.23 2.11 -7.94
CA PHE A 81 8.56 1.56 -7.69
C PHE A 81 9.15 1.99 -6.34
N GLY A 82 9.09 3.29 -6.01
CA GLY A 82 9.57 3.79 -4.73
C GLY A 82 8.80 3.19 -3.54
N TYR A 83 7.50 2.98 -3.72
CA TYR A 83 6.62 2.39 -2.72
C TYR A 83 6.88 0.89 -2.53
N VAL A 84 7.16 0.13 -3.59
CA VAL A 84 7.58 -1.27 -3.52
C VAL A 84 8.88 -1.39 -2.74
N ALA A 85 9.92 -0.64 -3.10
CA ALA A 85 11.23 -0.73 -2.44
C ALA A 85 11.11 -0.43 -0.93
N THR A 86 10.40 0.63 -0.59
CA THR A 86 10.19 1.08 0.79
C THR A 86 9.28 0.15 1.59
N GLY A 87 8.11 -0.18 1.03
CA GLY A 87 7.10 -0.99 1.71
C GLY A 87 7.51 -2.44 1.88
N PHE A 88 8.30 -2.97 0.93
CA PHE A 88 8.86 -4.31 1.03
C PHE A 88 9.83 -4.38 2.20
N ALA A 89 10.83 -3.48 2.26
CA ALA A 89 11.77 -3.42 3.37
C ALA A 89 11.07 -3.22 4.72
N GLY A 90 10.10 -2.30 4.78
CA GLY A 90 9.32 -2.04 6.00
C GLY A 90 8.52 -3.25 6.50
N SER A 91 8.08 -4.14 5.60
CA SER A 91 7.28 -5.30 5.98
C SER A 91 8.00 -6.33 6.82
N PHE A 92 9.31 -6.49 6.65
CA PHE A 92 10.09 -7.45 7.41
C PHE A 92 10.44 -6.97 8.82
N VAL A 93 10.22 -5.69 9.14
CA VAL A 93 10.35 -5.18 10.51
C VAL A 93 9.27 -5.74 11.45
N PHE A 94 8.19 -6.31 10.90
CA PHE A 94 7.03 -6.80 11.66
C PHE A 94 6.92 -8.32 11.69
N VAL A 95 8.00 -9.04 11.43
CA VAL A 95 8.06 -10.48 11.66
C VAL A 95 7.86 -10.75 13.15
N ARG A 96 6.89 -11.60 13.49
CA ARG A 96 6.54 -11.93 14.88
C ARG A 96 6.55 -13.43 15.11
N THR A 97 7.08 -13.85 16.26
CA THR A 97 6.90 -15.22 16.74
C THR A 97 5.49 -15.38 17.29
N VAL A 98 4.84 -16.49 16.95
CA VAL A 98 3.50 -16.85 17.42
C VAL A 98 3.61 -18.16 18.20
N MET A 99 3.07 -18.19 19.41
CA MET A 99 2.93 -19.40 20.22
C MET A 99 1.53 -19.98 19.99
N PHE A 100 1.45 -21.27 19.69
CA PHE A 100 0.19 -21.99 19.56
C PHE A 100 -0.24 -22.60 20.90
N ASP A 101 -1.54 -22.81 21.09
CA ASP A 101 -2.10 -23.37 22.33
C ASP A 101 -1.53 -24.75 22.70
N GLY A 102 -0.98 -25.49 21.73
CA GLY A 102 -0.27 -26.76 21.93
C GLY A 102 1.21 -26.64 22.33
N GLY A 103 1.73 -25.43 22.56
CA GLY A 103 3.13 -25.18 22.92
C GLY A 103 4.12 -25.13 21.75
N GLY A 104 3.63 -25.29 20.51
CA GLY A 104 4.45 -25.14 19.31
C GLY A 104 4.78 -23.69 19.01
N GLU A 105 5.96 -23.45 18.43
CA GLU A 105 6.40 -22.15 17.95
C GLU A 105 6.14 -22.00 16.44
N GLY A 106 5.78 -20.79 16.03
CA GLY A 106 5.67 -20.41 14.63
C GLY A 106 6.08 -18.97 14.38
N GLN A 107 6.11 -18.61 13.10
CA GLN A 107 6.51 -17.30 12.63
C GLN A 107 5.41 -16.72 11.75
N ALA A 108 4.99 -15.50 12.05
CA ALA A 108 4.16 -14.68 11.19
C ALA A 108 5.07 -13.73 10.39
N ALA A 109 5.15 -13.93 9.08
CA ALA A 109 5.96 -13.13 8.16
C ALA A 109 5.10 -12.57 7.01
N PRO A 110 5.54 -11.50 6.33
CA PRO A 110 4.81 -10.97 5.19
C PRO A 110 4.63 -12.01 4.08
N ALA A 111 3.42 -12.09 3.52
CA ALA A 111 3.12 -12.91 2.35
C ALA A 111 3.72 -12.24 1.10
N VAL A 112 5.00 -12.50 0.82
CA VAL A 112 5.82 -11.76 -0.16
C VAL A 112 5.12 -11.51 -1.49
N LEU A 113 4.57 -12.54 -2.13
CA LEU A 113 3.92 -12.40 -3.43
C LEU A 113 2.72 -11.43 -3.37
N TRP A 114 1.82 -11.62 -2.39
CA TRP A 114 0.65 -10.74 -2.25
C TRP A 114 1.02 -9.34 -1.83
N LEU A 115 2.02 -9.22 -0.96
CA LEU A 115 2.56 -7.93 -0.56
C LEU A 115 3.07 -7.17 -1.78
N LEU A 116 3.92 -7.78 -2.62
CA LEU A 116 4.49 -7.11 -3.80
C LEU A 116 3.41 -6.66 -4.78
N ILE A 117 2.38 -7.50 -5.03
CA ILE A 117 1.24 -7.14 -5.87
C ILE A 117 0.55 -5.90 -5.29
N LEU A 118 0.19 -5.90 -4.01
CA LEU A 118 -0.50 -4.76 -3.39
C LEU A 118 0.37 -3.51 -3.35
N LEU A 119 1.67 -3.65 -3.02
CA LEU A 119 2.62 -2.54 -2.96
C LEU A 119 2.86 -1.89 -4.32
N PHE A 120 2.66 -2.61 -5.42
CA PHE A 120 2.80 -2.04 -6.76
C PHE A 120 1.47 -1.48 -7.27
N PHE A 121 0.40 -2.28 -7.25
CA PHE A 121 -0.86 -1.91 -7.90
C PHE A 121 -1.63 -0.82 -7.15
N LEU A 122 -1.58 -0.77 -5.81
CA LEU A 122 -2.27 0.30 -5.07
C LEU A 122 -1.69 1.69 -5.37
N PRO A 123 -0.37 1.92 -5.25
CA PRO A 123 0.22 3.19 -5.63
C PRO A 123 0.06 3.50 -7.10
N LEU A 124 0.23 2.49 -7.98
CA LEU A 124 0.01 2.67 -9.42
C LEU A 124 -1.38 3.26 -9.67
N LEU A 125 -2.43 2.62 -9.18
CA LEU A 125 -3.80 3.09 -9.42
C LEU A 125 -4.08 4.44 -8.77
N LEU A 126 -3.78 4.57 -7.48
CA LEU A 126 -4.19 5.75 -6.71
C LEU A 126 -3.37 6.99 -7.06
N ALA A 127 -2.06 6.85 -7.28
CA ALA A 127 -1.25 7.98 -7.71
C ALA A 127 -1.55 8.37 -9.17
N SER A 128 -1.82 7.39 -10.05
CA SER A 128 -2.30 7.68 -11.42
C SER A 128 -3.62 8.45 -11.39
N LEU A 129 -4.58 8.03 -10.55
CA LEU A 129 -5.86 8.73 -10.40
C LEU A 129 -5.68 10.15 -9.86
N GLY A 130 -4.81 10.34 -8.87
CA GLY A 130 -4.48 11.66 -8.34
C GLY A 130 -3.86 12.58 -9.39
N ALA A 131 -2.92 12.07 -10.18
CA ALA A 131 -2.30 12.79 -11.28
C ALA A 131 -3.32 13.13 -12.36
N ALA A 132 -4.13 12.16 -12.79
CA ALA A 132 -5.17 12.34 -13.80
C ALA A 132 -6.20 13.40 -13.38
N ALA A 133 -6.66 13.36 -12.13
CA ALA A 133 -7.59 14.36 -11.61
C ALA A 133 -6.98 15.78 -11.64
N ARG A 134 -5.69 15.91 -11.30
CA ARG A 134 -5.00 17.20 -11.33
C ARG A 134 -4.77 17.71 -12.76
N TYR A 135 -4.44 16.81 -13.69
CA TYR A 135 -4.27 17.06 -15.11
C TYR A 135 -5.56 17.65 -15.70
N LEU A 136 -6.68 16.95 -15.52
CA LEU A 136 -8.00 17.39 -16.00
C LEU A 136 -8.42 18.73 -15.40
N TYR A 137 -8.15 18.95 -14.11
CA TYR A 137 -8.43 20.24 -13.47
C TYR A 137 -7.56 21.37 -14.04
N ALA A 138 -6.31 21.11 -14.40
CA ALA A 138 -5.43 22.11 -15.00
C ALA A 138 -5.94 22.54 -16.39
N ASP A 139 -6.30 21.58 -17.23
CA ASP A 139 -6.77 21.85 -18.60
C ASP A 139 -8.10 22.60 -18.61
N TRP A 140 -9.03 22.18 -17.73
CA TRP A 140 -10.29 22.89 -17.55
C TRP A 140 -10.06 24.34 -17.09
N ALA A 141 -9.13 24.55 -16.16
CA ALA A 141 -8.83 25.88 -15.63
C ALA A 141 -8.07 26.80 -16.61
N SER A 142 -7.32 26.23 -17.55
CA SER A 142 -6.61 26.99 -18.59
C SER A 142 -7.49 27.35 -19.78
N GLY A 143 -8.69 26.76 -19.89
CA GLY A 143 -9.62 27.01 -21.00
C GLY A 143 -9.20 26.33 -22.31
N ALA A 144 -8.39 25.28 -22.22
CA ALA A 144 -8.00 24.42 -23.35
C ALA A 144 -9.09 23.39 -23.70
#